data_AF-A0A958UY09-F1
#
_entry.id   AF-A0A958UY09-F1
#
_cell.length_a   1.000
_cell.length_b   1.000
_cell.length_c   1.000
_cell.angle_alpha   90.00
_cell.angle_beta   90.00
_cell.angle_gamma   90.00
#
_symmetry.space_group_name_H-M   'P 1'
#
loop_
_entity.id
_entity.type
_entity.pdbx_description
1 polymer ?
#
loop_
_entity_poly.entity_id
_entity_poly.type
_entity_poly.pdbx_seq_one_letter_code
_entity_poly.pdbx_strand_id
1 'polypeptide(L)'
;MILNETYEKELAFQADRRRAGIEFIKIVSDLWYDKSIELVLFRNQLIDRPVSEILNLHEYAGAFVQKPISIFDSVEIAQAIKTLNIPPAKLDIGKL
;
A
#
# COMPACT_ATOMS: atom_id res chain seq x y z
N MET A 1 -2.78 -22.85 26.42
CA MET A 1 -3.26 -23.04 25.03
C MET A 1 -3.54 -21.73 24.29
N ILE A 2 -4.00 -20.65 24.94
CA ILE A 2 -4.35 -19.36 24.29
C ILE A 2 -3.15 -18.61 23.66
N LEU A 3 -1.94 -18.77 24.20
CA LEU A 3 -0.74 -18.05 23.73
C LEU A 3 -0.30 -18.48 22.30
N ASN A 4 -0.42 -19.78 21.98
CA ASN A 4 -0.04 -20.30 20.65
C ASN A 4 -0.99 -19.81 19.57
N GLU A 5 -2.31 -19.79 19.82
CA GLU A 5 -3.28 -19.32 18.83
C GLU A 5 -3.12 -17.82 18.51
N THR A 6 -2.72 -17.01 19.49
CA THR A 6 -2.49 -15.56 19.28
C THR A 6 -1.22 -15.32 18.48
N TYR A 7 -0.14 -16.04 18.79
CA TYR A 7 1.13 -15.95 18.09
C TYR A 7 1.00 -16.37 16.60
N GLU A 8 0.33 -17.50 16.34
CA GLU A 8 0.08 -17.98 14.97
C GLU A 8 -0.76 -16.98 14.16
N LYS A 9 -1.77 -16.36 14.77
CA LYS A 9 -2.58 -15.31 14.12
C LYS A 9 -1.74 -14.09 13.75
N GLU A 10 -0.87 -13.64 14.66
CA GLU A 10 0.00 -12.49 14.42
C GLU A 10 1.01 -12.77 13.29
N LEU A 11 1.60 -13.98 13.26
CA LEU A 11 2.47 -14.42 12.17
C LEU A 11 1.74 -14.48 10.83
N ALA A 12 0.55 -15.06 10.79
CA ALA A 12 -0.28 -15.13 9.59
C ALA A 12 -0.62 -13.72 9.09
N PHE A 13 -1.00 -12.82 9.99
CA PHE A 13 -1.32 -11.44 9.65
C PHE A 13 -0.11 -10.68 9.09
N GLN A 14 1.09 -10.88 9.65
CA GLN A 14 2.31 -10.30 9.08
C GLN A 14 2.64 -10.84 7.69
N ALA A 15 2.42 -12.14 7.46
CA ALA A 15 2.60 -12.75 6.15
C ALA A 15 1.62 -12.15 5.12
N ASP A 16 0.36 -11.97 5.50
CA ASP A 16 -0.66 -11.35 4.65
C ASP A 16 -0.37 -9.88 4.34
N ARG A 17 0.05 -9.09 5.33
CA ARG A 17 0.50 -7.70 5.11
C ARG A 17 1.65 -7.62 4.13
N ARG A 18 2.62 -8.55 4.21
CA ARG A 18 3.73 -8.62 3.26
C ARG A 18 3.26 -8.97 1.85
N ARG A 19 2.35 -9.93 1.70
CA ARG A 19 1.76 -10.29 0.40
C ARG A 19 1.03 -9.11 -0.23
N ALA A 20 0.19 -8.43 0.55
CA ALA A 20 -0.50 -7.21 0.12
C ALA A 20 0.49 -6.10 -0.29
N GLY A 21 1.58 -5.93 0.46
CA GLY A 21 2.64 -4.99 0.09
C GLY A 21 3.32 -5.32 -1.25
N ILE A 22 3.57 -6.60 -1.54
CA ILE A 22 4.12 -7.04 -2.84
C ILE A 22 3.12 -6.76 -3.97
N GLU A 23 1.84 -7.07 -3.76
CA GLU A 23 0.78 -6.80 -4.72
C GLU A 23 0.64 -5.30 -4.99
N PHE A 24 0.63 -4.49 -3.93
CA PHE A 24 0.59 -3.03 -4.04
C PHE A 24 1.74 -2.49 -4.87
N ILE A 25 2.98 -2.93 -4.60
CA ILE A 25 4.16 -2.53 -5.38
C ILE A 25 4.00 -2.90 -6.85
N LYS A 26 3.50 -4.10 -7.15
CA LYS A 26 3.24 -4.52 -8.53
C LYS A 26 2.27 -3.56 -9.22
N ILE A 27 1.16 -3.20 -8.58
CA ILE A 27 0.17 -2.28 -9.17
C ILE A 27 0.76 -0.87 -9.35
N VAL A 28 1.52 -0.37 -8.37
CA VAL A 28 2.23 0.92 -8.47
C VAL A 28 3.19 0.93 -9.65
N SER A 29 3.97 -0.14 -9.85
CA SER A 29 4.87 -0.28 -10.99
C SER A 29 4.11 -0.31 -12.31
N ASP A 30 3.06 -1.13 -12.43
CA ASP A 30 2.24 -1.21 -13.65
C ASP A 30 1.65 0.18 -14.00
N LEU A 31 1.13 0.91 -13.01
CA LEU A 31 0.60 2.26 -13.22
C LEU A 31 1.66 3.25 -13.72
N TRP A 32 2.87 3.19 -13.16
CA TRP A 32 3.95 4.10 -13.52
C TRP A 32 4.48 3.80 -14.92
N TYR A 33 4.82 2.54 -15.22
CA TYR A 33 5.42 2.14 -16.49
C TYR A 33 4.41 2.10 -17.65
N ASP A 34 3.19 1.57 -17.44
CA ASP A 34 2.23 1.38 -18.53
C ASP A 34 1.34 2.60 -18.76
N LYS A 35 1.03 3.35 -17.70
CA LYS A 35 0.06 4.46 -17.75
C LYS A 35 0.67 5.83 -17.45
N SER A 36 1.95 5.92 -17.09
CA SER A 36 2.57 7.18 -16.64
C SER A 36 1.80 7.83 -15.48
N ILE A 37 1.22 7.00 -14.59
CA ILE A 37 0.53 7.44 -13.38
C ILE A 37 1.46 7.24 -12.18
N GLU A 38 1.83 8.33 -11.53
CA GLU A 38 2.64 8.31 -10.31
C GLU A 38 1.74 8.28 -9.09
N LEU A 39 1.79 7.19 -8.31
CA LEU A 39 1.16 7.13 -7.00
C LEU A 39 2.11 7.64 -5.91
N VAL A 40 1.58 8.49 -5.03
CA VAL A 40 2.27 8.94 -3.82
C VAL A 40 1.36 8.76 -2.59
N LEU A 41 1.96 8.59 -1.42
CA LEU A 41 1.26 8.50 -0.13
C LEU A 41 1.72 9.66 0.76
N PHE A 42 0.85 10.65 1.00
CA PHE A 42 1.19 11.88 1.73
C PHE A 42 2.48 12.52 1.18
N ARG A 43 2.51 12.73 -0.14
CA ARG A 43 3.67 13.22 -0.91
C ARG A 43 4.90 12.31 -0.97
N ASN A 44 4.91 11.16 -0.29
CA ASN A 44 5.99 10.18 -0.43
C ASN A 44 5.78 9.35 -1.69
N GLN A 45 6.76 9.35 -2.61
CA GLN A 45 6.71 8.52 -3.81
C GLN A 45 6.67 7.04 -3.45
N LEU A 46 5.93 6.23 -4.22
CA LEU A 46 5.78 4.80 -3.94
C LEU A 46 6.55 3.89 -4.91
N ILE A 47 6.93 4.39 -6.08
CA ILE A 47 7.69 3.63 -7.08
C ILE A 47 9.08 3.26 -6.56
N ASP A 48 9.60 2.11 -7.01
CA ASP A 48 10.94 1.59 -6.69
C ASP A 48 11.27 1.45 -5.19
N ARG A 49 10.25 1.19 -4.36
CA ARG A 49 10.43 0.93 -2.93
C ARG A 49 10.26 -0.54 -2.55
N PRO A 50 11.08 -1.07 -1.63
CA PRO A 50 10.87 -2.40 -1.08
C PRO A 50 9.62 -2.43 -0.19
N VAL A 51 9.06 -3.64 -0.03
CA VAL A 51 7.86 -3.89 0.80
C VAL A 51 7.99 -3.31 2.21
N SER A 52 9.16 -3.40 2.84
CA SER A 52 9.41 -2.86 4.18
C SER A 52 9.21 -1.34 4.24
N GLU A 53 9.68 -0.61 3.23
CA GLU A 53 9.52 0.85 3.19
C GLU A 53 8.05 1.24 2.96
N ILE A 54 7.35 0.50 2.09
CA ILE A 54 5.92 0.70 1.87
C ILE A 54 5.14 0.53 3.17
N LEU A 55 5.38 -0.55 3.92
CA LEU A 55 4.71 -0.80 5.20
C LEU A 55 5.07 0.28 6.24
N ASN A 56 6.33 0.70 6.31
CA ASN A 56 6.75 1.78 7.20
C ASN A 56 6.08 3.11 6.84
N LEU A 57 5.89 3.42 5.56
CA LEU A 57 5.16 4.61 5.11
C LEU A 57 3.70 4.58 5.55
N HIS A 58 3.05 3.42 5.53
CA HIS A 58 1.67 3.26 6.02
C HIS A 58 1.59 3.46 7.53
N GLU A 59 2.55 2.92 8.29
CA GLU A 59 2.63 3.10 9.74
C GLU A 59 2.87 4.56 10.11
N TYR A 60 3.82 5.22 9.44
CA TYR A 60 4.09 6.65 9.60
C TYR A 60 2.86 7.50 9.24
N ALA A 61 2.24 7.22 8.09
CA ALA A 61 1.04 7.92 7.64
C ALA A 61 -0.09 7.79 8.66
N GLY A 62 -0.32 6.58 9.17
CA GLY A 62 -1.37 6.35 10.16
C GLY A 62 -1.12 7.04 11.50
N ALA A 63 0.14 7.13 11.93
CA ALA A 63 0.52 7.93 13.08
C ALA A 63 0.29 9.43 12.83
N PHE A 64 0.64 9.92 11.63
CA PHE A 64 0.50 11.33 11.26
C PHE A 64 -0.97 11.78 11.20
N VAL A 65 -1.85 11.00 10.58
CA VAL A 65 -3.29 11.31 10.51
C VAL A 65 -4.10 10.81 11.71
N GLN A 66 -3.45 10.16 12.68
CA GLN A 66 -4.07 9.55 13.87
C GLN A 66 -5.19 8.55 13.52
N LYS A 67 -5.08 7.88 12.37
CA LYS A 67 -6.02 6.88 11.87
C LYS A 67 -5.24 5.76 11.18
N PRO A 68 -5.53 4.48 11.42
CA PRO A 68 -4.82 3.40 10.75
C PRO A 68 -4.96 3.51 9.23
N ILE A 69 -3.83 3.45 8.52
CA ILE A 69 -3.78 3.36 7.06
C ILE A 69 -3.41 1.93 6.71
N SER A 70 -4.39 1.17 6.24
CA SER A 70 -4.23 -0.24 5.90
C SER A 70 -3.57 -0.40 4.54
N ILE A 71 -2.60 -1.32 4.43
CA ILE A 71 -2.02 -1.69 3.14
C ILE A 71 -3.05 -2.33 2.21
N PHE A 72 -4.05 -3.03 2.77
CA PHE A 72 -5.12 -3.66 2.00
C PHE A 72 -6.00 -2.60 1.32
N ASP A 73 -6.34 -1.51 2.02
CA ASP A 73 -7.12 -0.41 1.46
C ASP A 73 -6.34 0.25 0.30
N SER A 74 -5.01 0.42 0.46
CA SER A 74 -4.15 0.94 -0.60
C SER A 74 -4.11 0.03 -1.84
N VAL A 75 -4.13 -1.29 -1.67
CA VAL A 75 -4.26 -2.26 -2.79
C VAL A 75 -5.57 -2.04 -3.52
N GLU A 76 -6.70 -1.96 -2.81
CA GLU A 76 -8.02 -1.74 -3.41
C GLU A 76 -8.07 -0.42 -4.18
N ILE A 77 -7.57 0.67 -3.60
CA ILE A 77 -7.50 1.99 -4.24
C ILE A 77 -6.64 1.93 -5.50
N ALA A 78 -5.44 1.36 -5.42
CA ALA A 78 -4.55 1.26 -6.57
C ALA A 78 -5.14 0.39 -7.68
N GLN A 79 -5.82 -0.70 -7.32
CA GLN A 79 -6.51 -1.56 -8.27
C GLN A 79 -7.67 -0.83 -8.96
N ALA A 80 -8.44 -0.02 -8.22
CA ALA A 80 -9.47 0.84 -8.79
C ALA A 80 -8.87 1.88 -9.74
N ILE A 81 -7.79 2.57 -9.36
CA ILE A 81 -7.08 3.51 -10.25
C ILE A 81 -6.60 2.80 -11.53
N LYS A 82 -6.09 1.57 -11.41
CA LYS A 82 -5.65 0.77 -12.55
C LYS A 82 -6.78 0.43 -13.52
N THR A 83 -8.03 0.27 -13.07
CA THR A 83 -9.17 0.02 -13.96
C THR A 83 -9.76 1.30 -14.57
N LEU A 84 -9.49 2.46 -13.97
CA LEU A 84 -9.92 3.75 -14.51
C LEU A 84 -9.09 4.15 -15.74
N ASN A 85 -9.75 4.86 -16.66
CA ASN A 85 -9.13 5.46 -17.85
C ASN A 85 -8.72 6.90 -17.53
N ILE A 86 -7.71 7.06 -16.68
CA ILE A 86 -7.16 8.35 -16.28
C ILE A 86 -5.95 8.67 -17.19
N PRO A 87 -5.79 9.91 -17.68
CA PRO A 87 -4.56 10.33 -18.35
C PRO A 87 -3.36 10.28 -17.40
N PRO A 88 -2.12 10.39 -17.93
CA PRO A 88 -0.92 10.52 -17.11
C PRO A 88 -1.09 11.59 -16.02
N ALA A 89 -0.85 11.22 -14.77
CA ALA A 89 -1.15 12.06 -13.61
C ALA A 89 -0.34 11.65 -12.39
N LYS A 90 -0.24 12.55 -11.42
CA LYS A 90 0.29 12.28 -10.09
C LYS A 90 -0.87 12.27 -9.08
N LEU A 91 -1.10 11.13 -8.44
CA LEU A 91 -2.20 10.92 -7.52
C LEU A 91 -1.68 10.65 -6.10
N ASP A 92 -2.15 11.45 -5.13
CA ASP A 92 -1.84 11.25 -3.72
C ASP A 92 -2.96 10.44 -3.06
N ILE A 93 -2.72 9.14 -2.87
CA ILE A 93 -3.72 8.22 -2.29
C ILE A 93 -3.88 8.41 -0.78
N GLY A 94 -3.00 9.16 -0.11
CA GLY A 94 -3.15 9.46 1.32
C GLY A 94 -4.22 10.51 1.61
N LYS A 95 -4.69 11.23 0.58
CA LYS A 95 -5.73 12.27 0.70
C LYS A 95 -7.11 11.82 0.23
N LEU A 96 -7.21 10.62 -0.34
CA LEU A 96 -8.45 10.03 -0.83
C LEU A 96 -9.17 9.31 0.31
#